data_AF-M1ZY80-F1
#
_entry.id   AF-M1ZY80-F1
#
_cell.length_a   1.000
_cell.length_b   1.000
_cell.length_c   1.000
_cell.angle_alpha   90.00
_cell.angle_beta   90.00
_cell.angle_gamma   90.00
#
_symmetry.space_group_name_H-M   'P 1'
#
loop_
_entity.id
_entity.type
_entity.pdbx_description
1 polymer ?
#
loop_
_entity_poly.entity_id
_entity_poly.type
_entity_poly.pdbx_seq_one_letter_code
_entity_poly.pdbx_strand_id
1 'polypeptide(L)'
;YIKKGILNIALLINERIKLNKLETVFISFNEEEPKEIIEYTDGKKMANSKFKKLTEEIRECSLVEDKILLIKNNIKSLEDLVDMLNADCLFGDEYITFFKGLSKMEIVLLSKYISDLSFEYEYEKDLYVEFNKYILSLRKEEQREISELKEKINL
;
A
#
# COMPACT_ATOMS: atom_id res chain seq x y z
N TYR A 1 -19.68 51.81 11.08
CA TYR A 1 -19.30 50.62 10.29
C TYR A 1 -19.37 49.33 11.11
N ILE A 2 -18.70 49.21 12.26
CA ILE A 2 -18.70 47.99 13.11
C ILE A 2 -20.11 47.56 13.58
N LYS A 3 -20.96 48.49 14.06
CA LYS A 3 -22.33 48.17 14.51
C LYS A 3 -23.22 47.51 13.45
N LYS A 4 -23.05 47.90 12.17
CA LYS A 4 -23.82 47.33 11.05
C LYS A 4 -23.33 45.91 10.69
N GLY A 5 -22.02 45.69 10.82
CA GLY A 5 -21.43 44.36 10.65
C GLY A 5 -21.90 43.35 11.71
N ILE A 6 -21.97 43.77 12.99
CA ILE A 6 -22.44 42.91 14.09
C ILE A 6 -23.88 42.45 13.86
N LEU A 7 -24.77 43.35 13.42
CA LEU A 7 -26.17 43.00 13.16
C LEU A 7 -26.30 41.96 12.05
N ASN A 8 -25.53 42.12 10.98
CA ASN A 8 -25.56 41.21 9.84
C ASN A 8 -25.04 39.82 10.21
N ILE A 9 -23.97 39.73 11.01
CA ILE A 9 -23.44 38.43 11.48
C ILE A 9 -24.43 37.75 12.43
N ALA A 10 -25.05 38.50 13.35
CA ALA A 10 -26.03 37.96 14.29
C ALA A 10 -27.28 37.39 13.58
N LEU A 11 -27.74 38.06 12.52
CA LEU A 11 -28.82 37.55 11.67
C LEU A 11 -28.41 36.26 10.96
N LEU A 12 -27.21 36.25 10.38
CA LEU A 12 -26.68 35.11 9.63
C LEU A 12 -26.47 33.89 10.55
N ILE A 13 -25.99 34.08 11.79
CA ILE A 13 -25.91 33.02 12.81
C ILE A 13 -27.32 32.46 13.12
N ASN A 14 -28.29 33.33 13.42
CA ASN A 14 -29.64 32.89 13.79
C ASN A 14 -30.36 32.13 12.68
N GLU A 15 -30.22 32.56 11.42
CA GLU A 15 -30.78 31.85 10.27
C GLU A 15 -30.15 30.47 10.10
N ARG A 16 -28.83 30.36 10.25
CA ARG A 16 -28.12 29.10 10.06
C ARG A 16 -28.31 28.12 11.22
N ILE A 17 -28.49 28.59 12.46
CA ILE A 17 -28.90 27.75 13.60
C ILE A 17 -30.26 27.09 13.31
N LYS A 18 -31.25 27.86 12.83
CA LYS A 18 -32.59 27.33 12.50
C LYS A 18 -32.55 26.28 11.39
N LEU A 19 -31.57 26.38 10.49
CA LEU A 19 -31.37 25.44 9.37
C LEU A 19 -30.44 24.27 9.72
N ASN A 20 -29.94 24.19 10.95
CA ASN A 20 -28.92 23.22 11.38
C ASN A 20 -27.69 23.22 10.46
N LYS A 21 -27.22 24.42 10.07
CA LYS A 21 -26.08 24.66 9.16
C LYS A 21 -25.08 25.66 9.73
N LEU A 22 -24.89 25.65 11.05
CA LEU A 22 -24.04 26.61 11.76
C LEU A 22 -22.57 26.50 11.31
N GLU A 23 -22.14 25.32 10.89
CA GLU A 23 -20.84 25.00 10.30
C GLU A 23 -20.52 25.80 9.03
N THR A 24 -21.52 26.43 8.39
CA THR A 24 -21.32 27.28 7.20
C THR A 24 -21.08 28.76 7.52
N VAL A 25 -21.25 29.16 8.80
CA VAL A 25 -21.08 30.56 9.26
C VAL A 25 -19.63 30.89 9.55
N PHE A 26 -18.91 29.92 10.10
CA PHE A 26 -17.50 30.03 10.41
C PHE A 26 -16.75 29.18 9.40
N ILE A 27 -15.56 29.64 8.99
CA ILE A 27 -14.61 28.75 8.33
C ILE A 27 -14.22 27.73 9.40
N SER A 28 -14.86 26.55 9.37
CA SER A 28 -14.42 25.42 10.17
C SER A 28 -13.09 24.97 9.55
N PHE A 29 -11.99 25.20 10.27
CA PHE A 29 -10.80 24.40 10.02
C PHE A 29 -11.20 22.98 10.45
N ASN A 30 -11.50 22.12 9.47
CA ASN A 30 -11.35 20.69 9.71
C ASN A 30 -9.85 20.51 9.97
N GLU A 31 -9.48 20.57 11.24
CA GLU A 31 -8.27 19.90 11.72
C GLU A 31 -8.53 18.40 11.51
N GLU A 32 -8.49 17.95 10.25
CA GLU A 32 -8.15 16.55 10.01
C GLU A 32 -6.84 16.36 10.76
N GLU A 33 -6.86 15.54 11.82
CA GLU A 33 -5.63 15.17 12.53
C GLU A 33 -4.58 14.87 11.48
N PRO A 34 -3.35 15.40 11.62
CA PRO A 34 -2.32 15.19 10.61
C PRO A 34 -2.20 13.70 10.38
N LYS A 35 -2.64 13.26 9.19
CA LYS A 35 -2.56 11.84 8.81
C LYS A 35 -1.09 11.51 8.89
N GLU A 36 -0.75 10.60 9.80
CA GLU A 36 0.62 10.11 9.94
C GLU A 36 1.03 9.49 8.60
N ILE A 37 1.92 10.18 7.87
CA ILE A 37 2.46 9.71 6.59
C ILE A 37 3.69 8.87 6.90
N ILE A 38 3.76 7.69 6.32
CA ILE A 38 4.90 6.80 6.38
C ILE A 38 5.70 7.00 5.09
N GLU A 39 6.88 7.60 5.21
CA GLU A 39 7.83 7.67 4.09
C GLU A 39 8.57 6.33 3.96
N TYR A 40 8.42 5.71 2.79
CA TYR A 40 9.23 4.55 2.42
C TYR A 40 10.50 5.02 1.72
N THR A 41 11.61 4.32 1.96
CA THR A 41 12.84 4.49 1.19
C THR A 41 13.25 3.12 0.71
N ASP A 42 13.28 2.96 -0.61
CA ASP A 42 13.61 1.67 -1.20
C ASP A 42 15.09 1.29 -0.95
N GLY A 43 15.34 -0.01 -0.97
CA GLY A 43 16.68 -0.57 -0.90
C GLY A 43 17.45 -0.38 -2.20
N LYS A 44 18.73 -0.76 -2.15
CA LYS A 44 19.59 -0.72 -3.34
C LYS A 44 19.17 -1.80 -4.34
N LYS A 45 18.79 -1.39 -5.54
CA LYS A 45 18.52 -2.30 -6.67
C LYS A 45 19.71 -3.20 -6.98
N MET A 46 19.43 -4.46 -7.25
CA MET A 46 20.39 -5.48 -7.63
C MET A 46 20.86 -5.27 -9.08
N ALA A 47 22.13 -5.58 -9.33
CA ALA A 47 22.63 -5.58 -10.71
C ALA A 47 21.97 -6.71 -11.52
N ASN A 48 21.55 -6.42 -12.76
CA ASN A 48 20.83 -7.37 -13.62
C ASN A 48 21.50 -8.75 -13.74
N SER A 49 22.84 -8.81 -13.78
CA SER A 49 23.59 -10.07 -13.86
C SER A 49 23.43 -10.93 -12.61
N LYS A 50 23.38 -10.30 -11.42
CA LYS A 50 23.12 -10.97 -10.15
C LYS A 50 21.65 -11.37 -10.03
N PHE A 51 20.75 -10.48 -10.42
CA PHE A 51 19.32 -10.74 -10.41
C PHE A 51 18.97 -11.97 -11.26
N LYS A 52 19.43 -12.00 -12.51
CA LYS A 52 19.23 -13.16 -13.41
C LYS A 52 19.77 -14.47 -12.81
N LYS A 53 20.94 -14.43 -12.17
CA LYS A 53 21.52 -15.62 -11.54
C LYS A 53 20.64 -16.10 -10.37
N LEU A 54 20.18 -15.16 -9.54
CA LEU A 54 19.33 -15.47 -8.40
C LEU A 54 17.99 -16.09 -8.83
N THR A 55 17.33 -15.55 -9.86
CA THR A 55 16.04 -16.08 -10.32
C THR A 55 16.15 -17.49 -10.89
N GLU A 56 17.24 -17.82 -11.59
CA GLU A 56 17.49 -19.20 -12.03
C GLU A 56 17.79 -20.12 -10.85
N GLU A 57 18.58 -19.67 -9.87
CA GLU A 57 18.87 -20.45 -8.67
C GLU A 57 17.59 -20.77 -7.87
N ILE A 58 16.69 -19.78 -7.72
CA ILE A 58 15.38 -19.99 -7.10
C ILE A 58 14.55 -21.01 -7.91
N ARG A 59 14.56 -20.92 -9.24
CA ARG A 59 13.82 -21.85 -10.10
C ARG A 59 14.33 -23.28 -10.00
N GLU A 60 15.65 -23.47 -9.85
CA GLU A 60 16.29 -24.78 -9.72
C GLU A 60 16.09 -25.43 -8.33
N CYS A 61 15.73 -24.64 -7.30
CA CYS A 61 15.43 -25.17 -5.97
C CYS A 61 14.17 -26.05 -5.97
N SER A 62 14.26 -27.21 -5.33
CA SER A 62 13.14 -28.15 -5.19
C SER A 62 12.27 -27.88 -3.96
N LEU A 63 12.83 -27.27 -2.91
CA LEU A 63 12.12 -26.99 -1.66
C LEU A 63 11.67 -25.53 -1.62
N VAL A 64 10.40 -25.31 -1.29
CA VAL A 64 9.78 -23.98 -1.22
C VAL A 64 10.43 -23.14 -0.13
N GLU A 65 10.79 -23.75 0.99
CA GLU A 65 11.45 -23.09 2.11
C GLU A 65 12.82 -22.53 1.71
N ASP A 66 13.58 -23.28 0.90
CA ASP A 66 14.89 -22.85 0.39
C ASP A 66 14.74 -21.68 -0.59
N LYS A 67 13.72 -21.72 -1.46
CA LYS A 67 13.40 -20.59 -2.35
C LYS A 67 13.13 -19.32 -1.55
N ILE A 68 12.28 -19.40 -0.52
CA ILE A 68 11.93 -18.27 0.33
C ILE A 68 13.17 -17.73 1.06
N LEU A 69 14.05 -18.61 1.53
CA LEU A 69 15.29 -18.22 2.19
C LEU A 69 16.25 -17.50 1.21
N LEU A 70 16.40 -18.00 -0.01
CA LEU A 70 17.20 -17.35 -1.06
C LEU A 70 16.69 -15.95 -1.36
N ILE A 71 15.36 -15.79 -1.52
CA ILE A 71 14.74 -14.50 -1.77
C ILE A 71 15.04 -13.52 -0.64
N LYS A 72 14.70 -13.88 0.61
CA LYS A 72 14.87 -12.99 1.78
C LYS A 72 16.33 -12.58 2.01
N ASN A 73 17.27 -13.48 1.72
CA ASN A 73 18.69 -13.19 1.90
C ASN A 73 19.23 -12.23 0.86
N ASN A 74 18.72 -12.25 -0.39
CA ASN A 74 19.33 -11.55 -1.51
C ASN A 74 18.55 -10.32 -1.98
N ILE A 75 17.22 -10.32 -1.91
CA ILE A 75 16.39 -9.19 -2.33
C ILE A 75 16.32 -8.15 -1.21
N LYS A 76 16.62 -6.90 -1.55
CA LYS A 76 16.70 -5.78 -0.59
C LYS A 76 15.87 -4.56 -0.98
N SER A 77 15.36 -4.50 -2.20
CA SER A 77 14.47 -3.45 -2.67
C SER A 77 13.10 -4.01 -3.04
N LEU A 78 12.07 -3.18 -2.92
CA LEU A 78 10.71 -3.46 -3.36
C LEU A 78 10.64 -3.67 -4.88
N GLU A 79 11.40 -2.89 -5.66
CA GLU A 79 11.49 -3.06 -7.10
C GLU A 79 12.00 -4.46 -7.49
N ASP A 80 13.17 -4.87 -7.00
CA ASP A 80 13.69 -6.24 -7.21
C ASP A 80 12.73 -7.34 -6.71
N LEU A 81 11.98 -7.08 -5.63
CA LEU A 81 10.99 -8.04 -5.12
C LEU A 81 9.88 -8.27 -6.14
N VAL A 82 9.34 -7.19 -6.71
CA VAL A 82 8.27 -7.26 -7.71
C VAL A 82 8.79 -7.84 -9.01
N ASP A 83 9.98 -7.41 -9.46
CA ASP A 83 10.65 -7.98 -10.62
C ASP A 83 10.83 -9.51 -10.45
N MET A 84 11.22 -9.98 -9.25
CA MET A 84 11.39 -11.42 -8.99
C MET A 84 10.08 -12.19 -8.99
N LEU A 85 9.03 -11.61 -8.39
CA LEU A 85 7.69 -12.20 -8.39
C LEU A 85 7.12 -12.34 -9.81
N ASN A 86 7.55 -11.48 -10.75
CA ASN A 86 7.20 -11.56 -12.17
C ASN A 86 8.20 -12.39 -13.02
N ALA A 87 9.26 -12.97 -12.42
CA ALA A 87 10.33 -13.66 -13.16
C ALA A 87 10.08 -15.15 -13.41
N ASP A 88 8.86 -15.66 -13.17
CA ASP A 88 8.50 -17.08 -13.32
C ASP A 88 9.47 -18.02 -12.56
N CYS A 89 9.79 -17.69 -11.31
CA CYS A 89 10.65 -18.51 -10.44
C CYS A 89 9.91 -19.13 -9.25
N LEU A 90 8.67 -18.68 -9.00
CA LEU A 90 7.72 -19.27 -8.07
C LEU A 90 6.48 -19.76 -8.84
N PHE A 91 5.86 -20.85 -8.38
CA PHE A 91 4.73 -21.48 -9.04
C PHE A 91 3.66 -21.95 -8.05
N GLY A 92 2.39 -21.82 -8.43
CA GLY A 92 1.26 -22.38 -7.67
C GLY A 92 1.22 -21.90 -6.22
N ASP A 93 1.24 -22.84 -5.28
CA ASP A 93 1.16 -22.59 -3.84
C ASP A 93 2.45 -22.00 -3.23
N GLU A 94 3.54 -21.95 -4.00
CA GLU A 94 4.79 -21.29 -3.59
C GLU A 94 4.56 -19.79 -3.33
N TYR A 95 3.73 -19.12 -4.13
CA TYR A 95 3.36 -17.71 -3.92
C TYR A 95 2.69 -17.51 -2.55
N ILE A 96 1.70 -18.35 -2.23
CA ILE A 96 0.98 -18.25 -0.97
C ILE A 96 1.91 -18.49 0.22
N THR A 97 2.82 -19.46 0.09
CA THR A 97 3.81 -19.76 1.14
C THR A 97 4.79 -18.60 1.32
N PHE A 98 5.24 -18.00 0.23
CA PHE A 98 6.08 -16.79 0.26
C PHE A 98 5.37 -15.62 0.93
N PHE A 99 4.12 -15.29 0.54
CA PHE A 99 3.37 -14.18 1.11
C PHE A 99 3.08 -14.36 2.60
N LYS A 100 2.79 -15.59 3.06
CA LYS A 100 2.68 -15.90 4.50
C LYS A 100 3.96 -15.64 5.27
N GLY A 101 5.11 -15.68 4.60
CA GLY A 101 6.41 -15.39 5.19
C GLY A 101 6.74 -13.89 5.27
N LEU A 102 5.96 -13.02 4.65
CA LEU A 102 6.17 -11.58 4.69
C LEU A 102 5.63 -10.97 5.97
N SER A 103 6.30 -9.93 6.47
CA SER A 103 5.79 -9.09 7.53
C SER A 103 4.59 -8.28 7.06
N LYS A 104 3.79 -7.80 8.00
CA LYS A 104 2.64 -6.94 7.71
C LYS A 104 3.04 -5.71 6.89
N MET A 105 4.16 -5.05 7.21
CA MET A 105 4.62 -3.88 6.45
C MET A 105 5.07 -4.22 5.04
N GLU A 106 5.74 -5.35 4.82
CA GLU A 106 6.09 -5.80 3.47
C GLU A 106 4.83 -6.08 2.62
N ILE A 107 3.79 -6.67 3.23
CA ILE A 107 2.49 -6.86 2.56
C ILE A 107 1.83 -5.53 2.22
N VAL A 108 1.87 -4.54 3.12
CA VAL A 108 1.29 -3.21 2.84
C VAL A 108 2.07 -2.50 1.73
N LEU A 109 3.40 -2.54 1.76
CA LEU A 109 4.26 -1.95 0.72
C LEU A 109 4.00 -2.59 -0.65
N LEU A 110 3.95 -3.93 -0.72
CA LEU A 110 3.65 -4.65 -1.95
C LEU A 110 2.23 -4.33 -2.46
N SER A 111 1.25 -4.22 -1.56
CA SER A 111 -0.11 -3.81 -1.92
C SER A 111 -0.18 -2.39 -2.46
N LYS A 112 0.57 -1.45 -1.86
CA LYS A 112 0.67 -0.07 -2.33
C LYS A 112 1.29 -0.01 -3.73
N TYR A 113 2.44 -0.66 -3.90
CA TYR A 113 3.18 -0.68 -5.16
C TYR A 113 2.37 -1.28 -6.31
N ILE A 114 1.77 -2.46 -6.10
CA ILE A 114 0.91 -3.11 -7.10
C ILE A 114 -0.32 -2.23 -7.42
N SER A 115 -0.91 -1.55 -6.43
CA SER A 115 -2.03 -0.63 -6.68
C SER A 115 -1.61 0.54 -7.57
N ASP A 116 -0.43 1.11 -7.31
CA ASP A 116 0.09 2.25 -8.07
C ASP A 116 0.48 1.82 -9.51
N LEU A 117 1.05 0.61 -9.69
CA LEU A 117 1.39 0.06 -11.00
C LEU A 117 0.20 -0.41 -11.84
N SER A 118 -0.92 -0.78 -11.21
CA SER A 118 -2.12 -1.29 -11.91
C SER A 118 -2.72 -0.31 -12.93
N PHE A 119 -2.25 0.95 -12.94
CA PHE A 119 -2.63 1.97 -13.93
C PHE A 119 -1.76 1.96 -15.20
N GLU A 120 -0.60 1.28 -15.22
CA GLU A 120 0.41 1.47 -16.28
C GLU A 120 0.81 0.20 -17.07
N TYR A 121 0.67 -1.02 -16.54
CA TYR A 121 1.20 -2.22 -17.23
C TYR A 121 0.27 -3.45 -17.21
N GLU A 122 0.01 -4.00 -18.40
CA GLU A 122 -0.83 -5.20 -18.64
C GLU A 122 -0.14 -6.52 -18.24
N TYR A 123 1.19 -6.48 -18.00
CA TYR A 123 2.05 -7.65 -17.79
C TYR A 123 2.07 -8.19 -16.35
N GLU A 124 1.57 -7.45 -15.36
CA GLU A 124 1.59 -7.86 -13.94
C GLU A 124 0.35 -8.64 -13.48
N LYS A 125 -0.44 -9.13 -14.44
CA LYS A 125 -1.76 -9.71 -14.16
C LYS A 125 -1.68 -10.93 -13.25
N ASP A 126 -0.66 -11.77 -13.41
CA ASP A 126 -0.53 -13.00 -12.63
C ASP A 126 -0.11 -12.74 -11.18
N LEU A 127 0.88 -11.86 -10.97
CA LEU A 127 1.22 -11.38 -9.63
C LEU A 127 0.03 -10.71 -8.95
N TYR A 128 -0.65 -9.79 -9.64
CA TYR A 128 -1.85 -9.14 -9.11
C TYR A 128 -2.91 -10.16 -8.70
N VAL A 129 -3.14 -11.18 -9.53
CA VAL A 129 -4.13 -12.23 -9.24
C VAL A 129 -3.71 -13.07 -8.02
N GLU A 130 -2.48 -13.56 -7.96
CA GLU A 130 -2.01 -14.38 -6.84
C GLU A 130 -1.95 -13.59 -5.53
N PHE A 131 -1.48 -12.35 -5.58
CA PHE A 131 -1.44 -11.49 -4.41
C PHE A 131 -2.84 -11.13 -3.90
N ASN A 132 -3.80 -10.81 -4.79
CA ASN A 132 -5.17 -10.54 -4.37
C ASN A 132 -5.87 -11.77 -3.81
N LYS A 133 -5.61 -12.97 -4.37
CA LYS A 133 -6.10 -14.23 -3.78
C LYS A 133 -5.60 -14.36 -2.34
N TYR A 134 -4.32 -14.06 -2.09
CA TYR A 134 -3.76 -14.07 -0.74
C TYR A 134 -4.44 -13.03 0.18
N ILE A 135 -4.56 -11.78 -0.23
CA ILE A 135 -5.21 -10.72 0.57
C ILE A 135 -6.66 -11.09 0.92
N LEU A 136 -7.43 -11.61 -0.04
CA LEU A 136 -8.81 -12.04 0.18
C LEU A 136 -8.93 -13.24 1.12
N SER A 137 -7.88 -14.05 1.25
CA SER A 137 -7.81 -15.17 2.18
C SER A 137 -7.57 -14.75 3.65
N LEU A 138 -7.10 -13.53 3.89
CA LEU A 138 -6.87 -12.99 5.23
C LEU A 138 -8.19 -12.66 5.94
N ARG A 139 -8.16 -12.47 7.26
CA ARG A 139 -9.36 -12.03 8.00
C ARG A 139 -9.76 -10.61 7.60
N LYS A 140 -11.04 -10.28 7.76
CA LYS A 140 -11.56 -8.94 7.42
C LYS A 140 -10.88 -7.81 8.20
N GLU A 141 -10.50 -8.07 9.44
CA GLU A 141 -9.71 -7.15 10.26
C GLU A 141 -8.34 -6.88 9.63
N GLU A 142 -7.61 -7.93 9.23
CA GLU A 142 -6.29 -7.83 8.60
C GLU A 142 -6.36 -7.11 7.24
N GLN A 143 -7.37 -7.44 6.42
CA GLN A 143 -7.62 -6.74 5.14
C GLN A 143 -7.83 -5.24 5.36
N ARG A 144 -8.63 -4.87 6.38
CA ARG A 144 -8.90 -3.47 6.71
C ARG A 144 -7.64 -2.76 7.19
N GLU A 145 -6.87 -3.37 8.08
CA GLU A 145 -5.61 -2.80 8.58
C GLU A 145 -4.60 -2.57 7.45
N ILE A 146 -4.48 -3.53 6.52
CA ILE A 146 -3.61 -3.38 5.34
C ILE A 146 -4.07 -2.20 4.50
N SER A 147 -5.38 -2.09 4.23
CA SER A 147 -5.93 -0.98 3.45
C SER A 147 -5.72 0.38 4.12
N GLU A 148 -5.93 0.49 5.43
CA GLU A 148 -5.76 1.75 6.18
C GLU A 148 -4.30 2.19 6.23
N LEU A 149 -3.36 1.27 6.38
CA LEU A 149 -1.92 1.56 6.34
C LEU A 149 -1.46 1.92 4.93
N LYS A 150 -2.00 1.25 3.90
CA LYS A 150 -1.65 1.49 2.50
C LYS A 150 -1.87 2.96 2.11
N GLU A 151 -2.97 3.57 2.55
CA GLU A 151 -3.29 4.98 2.27
C GLU A 151 -2.34 5.98 2.95
N LYS A 152 -1.55 5.53 3.93
CA LYS A 152 -0.59 6.36 4.66
C LYS A 152 0.82 6.28 4.09
N ILE A 153 1.10 5.31 3.21
CA ILE A 153 2.44 5.13 2.65
C ILE A 153 2.65 6.05 1.46
N ASN A 154 3.76 6.77 1.49
CA ASN A 154 4.34 7.42 0.32
C ASN A 154 5.56 6.61 -0.14
N LEU A 155 5.51 6.11 -1.37
CA LEU A 155 6.57 5.31 -1.99
C LEU A 155 7.65 6.19 -2.63
#